data_AF-A0A0F0LBA6-F1
#
_entry.id   AF-A0A0F0LBA6-F1
#
_cell.length_a   1.000
_cell.length_b   1.000
_cell.length_c   1.000
_cell.angle_alpha   90.00
_cell.angle_beta   90.00
_cell.angle_gamma   90.00
#
_symmetry.space_group_name_H-M   'P 1'
#
loop_
_entity.id
_entity.type
_entity.pdbx_description
1 polymer ?
#
loop_
_entity_poly.entity_id
_entity_poly.type
_entity_poly.pdbx_seq_one_letter_code
_entity_poly.pdbx_strand_id
1 'polypeptide(L)'
;MSEPTPDAQVHATVGRKLVRSPLVWGALLLAVAILATLAGDDLSFVPFLLMLVGGWCFGFAFVNATLRMTPSRAGVLLHAAVAILLGAAIAFVVEFGNDMLAPFPERIRAVAAALQLAAIPAAGWIWLGLLSRVTDALTRREAKKRPAPVPPEWEREENADGSRVRFPGIPLRMRVLTGAIVVIVVVFGLGGTLLLIAFDDIVLRMGARVAIILVGIVIALPVYAVFTAVLRRRTKACTVAFGNDELRLSVGDHTDVIRFRDLEHLLWRTRSDHARIEVRGAGVDRTIIAGLAKPPAGRTAELPVLPRRVFRRLELAGMTLTRSRRADVVTFQRP
;
A
#
# COMPACT_ATOMS: atom_id res chain seq x y z
N MET A 1 27.82 30.03 5.61
CA MET A 1 26.96 28.89 5.23
C MET A 1 25.62 29.50 4.83
N SER A 2 25.45 29.76 3.53
CA SER A 2 24.39 30.63 3.02
C SER A 2 23.04 29.90 3.07
N GLU A 3 22.04 30.50 3.75
CA GLU A 3 20.66 30.02 3.70
C GLU A 3 20.17 30.02 2.24
N PRO A 4 19.59 28.92 1.75
CA PRO A 4 19.03 28.89 0.41
C PRO A 4 17.83 29.84 0.36
N THR A 5 17.81 30.72 -0.63
CA THR A 5 16.73 31.68 -0.87
C THR A 5 15.37 30.96 -0.98
N PRO A 6 14.26 31.60 -0.57
CA PRO A 6 12.93 30.99 -0.54
C PRO A 6 12.51 30.38 -1.89
N ASP A 7 12.93 30.98 -3.02
CA ASP A 7 12.68 30.44 -4.36
C ASP A 7 13.38 29.10 -4.61
N ALA A 8 14.61 28.92 -4.13
CA ALA A 8 15.34 27.65 -4.27
C ALA A 8 14.67 26.52 -3.46
N GLN A 9 14.12 26.83 -2.29
CA GLN A 9 13.36 25.87 -1.48
C GLN A 9 12.01 25.51 -2.13
N VAL A 10 11.32 26.47 -2.74
CA VAL A 10 10.05 26.22 -3.45
C VAL A 10 10.30 25.35 -4.69
N HIS A 11 11.31 25.65 -5.52
CA HIS A 11 11.66 24.84 -6.68
C HIS A 11 12.11 23.41 -6.30
N ALA A 12 12.88 23.24 -5.22
CA ALA A 12 13.27 21.91 -4.73
C ALA A 12 12.07 21.09 -4.20
N THR A 13 11.10 21.75 -3.56
CA THR A 13 9.89 21.09 -3.01
C THR A 13 8.89 20.75 -4.10
N VAL A 14 8.73 21.63 -5.10
CA VAL A 14 7.90 21.40 -6.29
C VAL A 14 8.51 20.32 -7.17
N GLY A 15 9.83 20.36 -7.43
CA GLY A 15 10.55 19.33 -8.18
C GLY A 15 10.46 17.94 -7.53
N ARG A 16 10.65 17.85 -6.20
CA ARG A 16 10.43 16.59 -5.46
C ARG A 16 8.98 16.11 -5.47
N LYS A 17 7.99 17.01 -5.52
CA LYS A 17 6.57 16.65 -5.65
C LYS A 17 6.22 16.21 -7.07
N LEU A 18 6.79 16.85 -8.09
CA LEU A 18 6.56 16.53 -9.50
C LEU A 18 7.11 15.13 -9.82
N VAL A 19 8.36 14.85 -9.42
CA VAL A 19 9.03 13.55 -9.59
C VAL A 19 8.38 12.45 -8.73
N ARG A 20 7.54 12.80 -7.74
CA ARG A 20 6.79 11.82 -6.92
C ARG A 20 5.31 11.76 -7.24
N SER A 21 4.82 12.50 -8.24
CA SER A 21 3.41 12.50 -8.61
C SER A 21 3.14 11.34 -9.58
N PRO A 22 2.30 10.36 -9.21
CA PRO A 22 1.95 9.26 -10.12
C PRO A 22 1.29 9.78 -11.40
N LEU A 23 0.57 10.91 -11.36
CA LEU A 23 -0.04 11.50 -12.57
C LEU A 23 1.00 11.99 -13.57
N VAL A 24 2.11 12.57 -13.09
CA VAL A 24 3.18 13.08 -13.96
C VAL A 24 3.88 11.93 -14.66
N TRP A 25 4.20 10.87 -13.90
CA TRP A 25 4.73 9.64 -14.49
C TRP A 25 3.72 8.97 -15.42
N GLY A 26 2.44 8.91 -15.06
CA GLY A 26 1.39 8.38 -15.92
C GLY A 26 1.33 9.11 -17.26
N ALA A 27 1.32 10.45 -17.24
CA ALA A 27 1.31 11.27 -18.44
C ALA A 27 2.58 11.11 -19.28
N LEU A 28 3.76 11.09 -18.64
CA LEU A 28 5.04 10.88 -19.33
C LEU A 28 5.09 9.52 -20.03
N LEU A 29 4.78 8.44 -19.31
CA LEU A 29 4.82 7.08 -19.85
C LEU A 29 3.84 6.91 -21.02
N LEU A 30 2.63 7.47 -20.87
CA LEU A 30 1.62 7.42 -21.92
C LEU A 30 2.01 8.26 -23.14
N ALA A 31 2.61 9.45 -22.94
CA ALA A 31 3.11 10.27 -24.04
C ALA A 31 4.22 9.56 -24.81
N VAL A 32 5.19 8.95 -24.12
CA VAL A 32 6.26 8.16 -24.75
C VAL A 32 5.67 6.97 -25.51
N ALA A 33 4.70 6.25 -24.94
CA ALA A 33 4.04 5.14 -25.60
C ALA A 33 3.29 5.56 -26.87
N ILE A 34 2.56 6.69 -26.81
CA ILE A 34 1.86 7.26 -27.97
C ILE A 34 2.85 7.65 -29.06
N LEU A 35 3.95 8.32 -28.71
CA LEU A 35 4.98 8.71 -29.68
C LEU A 35 5.62 7.49 -30.35
N ALA A 36 5.92 6.43 -29.59
CA ALA A 36 6.44 5.18 -30.15
C ALA A 36 5.44 4.52 -31.10
N THR A 37 4.15 4.47 -30.71
CA THR A 37 3.08 3.92 -31.56
C THR A 37 2.93 4.73 -32.86
N LEU A 38 2.99 6.07 -32.78
CA LEU A 38 2.93 6.95 -33.95
C LEU A 38 4.15 6.84 -34.86
N ALA A 39 5.29 6.37 -34.34
CA ALA A 39 6.50 6.11 -35.11
C ALA A 39 6.50 4.74 -35.82
N GLY A 40 5.40 3.97 -35.73
CA GLY A 40 5.24 2.67 -36.37
C GLY A 40 5.71 1.49 -35.52
N ASP A 41 5.98 1.70 -34.23
CA ASP A 41 6.26 0.63 -33.27
C ASP A 41 4.93 0.09 -32.71
N ASP A 42 4.27 -0.74 -33.53
CA ASP A 42 2.94 -1.27 -33.23
C ASP A 42 2.99 -2.33 -32.12
N LEU A 43 2.56 -1.97 -30.91
CA LEU A 43 2.31 -2.91 -29.81
C LEU A 43 3.52 -3.74 -29.38
N SER A 44 4.74 -3.32 -29.72
CA SER A 44 5.92 -4.00 -29.19
C SER A 44 5.95 -3.93 -27.66
N PHE A 45 6.67 -4.87 -27.06
CA PHE A 45 6.60 -5.12 -25.62
C PHE A 45 6.80 -3.86 -24.78
N VAL A 46 7.70 -2.97 -25.19
CA VAL A 46 8.06 -1.77 -24.41
C VAL A 46 6.94 -0.71 -24.45
N PRO A 47 6.49 -0.17 -25.62
CA PRO A 47 5.34 0.72 -25.69
C PRO A 47 4.10 0.17 -24.98
N PHE A 48 3.81 -1.13 -25.17
CA PHE A 48 2.69 -1.80 -24.50
C PHE A 48 2.82 -1.73 -22.97
N LEU A 49 3.99 -2.06 -22.43
CA LEU A 49 4.25 -1.97 -20.99
C LEU A 49 4.11 -0.53 -20.46
N LEU A 50 4.57 0.46 -21.22
CA LEU A 50 4.44 1.88 -20.85
C LEU A 50 2.97 2.33 -20.81
N MET A 51 2.12 1.87 -21.74
CA MET A 51 0.67 2.14 -21.71
C MET A 51 0.05 1.56 -20.43
N LEU A 52 0.39 0.31 -20.09
CA LEU A 52 -0.17 -0.35 -18.92
C LEU A 52 0.25 0.32 -17.61
N VAL A 53 1.54 0.61 -17.45
CA VAL A 53 2.07 1.28 -16.26
C VAL A 53 1.56 2.72 -16.17
N GLY A 54 1.46 3.42 -17.31
CA GLY A 54 0.89 4.76 -17.40
C GLY A 54 -0.56 4.79 -16.92
N GLY A 55 -1.39 3.88 -17.43
CA GLY A 55 -2.76 3.68 -17.00
C GLY A 55 -2.91 3.36 -15.50
N TRP A 56 -2.09 2.43 -14.99
CA TRP A 56 -2.05 2.11 -13.57
C TRP A 56 -1.73 3.34 -12.71
N CYS A 57 -0.77 4.17 -13.12
CA CYS A 57 -0.41 5.42 -12.45
C CYS A 57 -1.60 6.40 -12.34
N PHE A 58 -2.40 6.55 -13.40
CA PHE A 58 -3.63 7.36 -13.38
C PHE A 58 -4.68 6.79 -12.42
N GLY A 59 -4.97 5.48 -12.51
CA GLY A 59 -5.90 4.81 -11.61
C GLY A 59 -5.46 4.96 -10.15
N PHE A 60 -4.17 4.72 -9.86
CA PHE A 60 -3.58 4.86 -8.52
C PHE A 60 -3.70 6.28 -7.97
N ALA A 61 -3.42 7.29 -8.79
CA ALA A 61 -3.58 8.69 -8.39
C ALA A 61 -5.03 9.03 -8.08
N PHE A 62 -5.98 8.63 -8.93
CA PHE A 62 -7.40 8.88 -8.75
C PHE A 62 -7.94 8.23 -7.46
N VAL A 63 -7.65 6.95 -7.24
CA VAL A 63 -8.08 6.24 -6.03
C VAL A 63 -7.52 6.93 -4.78
N ASN A 64 -6.25 7.29 -4.77
CA ASN A 64 -5.64 8.01 -3.64
C ASN A 64 -6.24 9.40 -3.42
N ALA A 65 -6.57 10.13 -4.48
CA ALA A 65 -7.22 11.43 -4.39
C ALA A 65 -8.61 11.30 -3.76
N THR A 66 -9.45 10.40 -4.28
CA THR A 66 -10.81 10.16 -3.75
C THR A 66 -10.81 9.62 -2.32
N LEU A 67 -9.79 8.87 -1.90
CA LEU A 67 -9.64 8.40 -0.51
C LEU A 67 -9.20 9.51 0.46
N ARG A 68 -8.70 10.63 -0.05
CA ARG A 68 -8.25 11.79 0.74
C ARG A 68 -9.25 12.94 0.74
N MET A 69 -10.31 12.86 -0.07
CA MET A 69 -11.33 13.90 -0.16
C MET A 69 -12.12 14.06 1.14
N THR A 70 -12.23 15.31 1.57
CA THR A 70 -13.07 15.74 2.70
C THR A 70 -14.15 16.68 2.15
N PRO A 71 -15.45 16.41 2.35
CA PRO A 71 -16.02 15.31 3.14
C PRO A 71 -15.90 13.95 2.44
N SER A 72 -15.81 12.87 3.23
CA SER A 72 -15.64 11.50 2.72
C SER A 72 -16.73 11.05 1.75
N ARG A 73 -17.96 11.59 1.89
CA ARG A 73 -19.09 11.28 1.01
C ARG A 73 -18.84 11.74 -0.43
N ALA A 74 -18.24 12.92 -0.62
CA ALA A 74 -17.89 13.43 -1.94
C ALA A 74 -16.89 12.51 -2.64
N GLY A 75 -15.89 12.03 -1.90
CA GLY A 75 -14.93 11.05 -2.41
C GLY A 75 -15.57 9.72 -2.83
N VAL A 76 -16.58 9.24 -2.10
CA VAL A 76 -17.33 8.02 -2.47
C VAL A 76 -18.17 8.23 -3.72
N LEU A 77 -18.93 9.33 -3.78
CA LEU A 77 -19.79 9.65 -4.92
C LEU A 77 -18.99 9.83 -6.21
N LEU A 78 -17.90 10.60 -6.16
CA LEU A 78 -17.02 10.79 -7.31
C LEU A 78 -16.40 9.47 -7.77
N HIS A 79 -15.94 8.64 -6.84
CA HIS A 79 -15.35 7.34 -7.17
C HIS A 79 -16.37 6.42 -7.85
N ALA A 80 -17.59 6.32 -7.31
CA ALA A 80 -18.66 5.53 -7.90
C ALA A 80 -19.06 6.06 -9.29
N ALA A 81 -19.23 7.37 -9.44
CA ALA A 81 -19.58 8.00 -10.71
C ALA A 81 -18.51 7.72 -11.78
N VAL A 82 -17.23 7.92 -11.47
CA VAL A 82 -16.14 7.65 -12.41
C VAL A 82 -16.03 6.16 -12.73
N ALA A 83 -16.19 5.26 -11.75
CA ALA A 83 -16.18 3.82 -12.01
C ALA A 83 -17.30 3.40 -12.98
N ILE A 84 -18.52 3.90 -12.78
CA ILE A 84 -19.68 3.63 -13.63
C ILE A 84 -19.47 4.21 -15.02
N LEU A 85 -19.09 5.49 -15.12
CA LEU A 85 -18.85 6.16 -16.41
C LEU A 85 -17.72 5.49 -17.19
N LEU A 86 -16.62 5.12 -16.52
CA LEU A 86 -15.50 4.43 -17.14
C LEU A 86 -15.89 3.01 -17.59
N GLY A 87 -16.68 2.30 -16.79
CA GLY A 87 -17.24 0.99 -17.16
C GLY A 87 -18.16 1.09 -18.38
N ALA A 88 -19.06 2.08 -18.41
CA ALA A 88 -19.94 2.34 -19.53
C ALA A 88 -19.16 2.75 -20.79
N ALA A 89 -18.15 3.62 -20.65
CA ALA A 89 -17.30 4.02 -21.76
C ALA A 89 -16.51 2.85 -22.34
N ILE A 90 -15.93 1.98 -21.49
CA ILE A 90 -15.24 0.77 -21.96
C ILE A 90 -16.22 -0.17 -22.67
N ALA A 91 -17.41 -0.41 -22.10
CA ALA A 91 -18.42 -1.26 -22.75
C ALA A 91 -18.85 -0.68 -24.12
N PHE A 92 -19.07 0.62 -24.19
CA PHE A 92 -19.41 1.32 -25.42
C PHE A 92 -18.29 1.24 -26.47
N VAL A 93 -17.04 1.45 -26.08
CA VAL A 93 -15.89 1.37 -26.99
C VAL A 93 -15.66 -0.07 -27.47
N VAL A 94 -15.90 -1.07 -26.63
CA VAL A 94 -15.80 -2.49 -27.03
C VAL A 94 -16.85 -2.82 -28.08
N GLU A 95 -18.07 -2.31 -27.94
CA GLU A 95 -19.19 -2.61 -28.84
C GLU A 95 -19.14 -1.80 -30.14
N PHE A 96 -18.87 -0.50 -30.06
CA PHE A 96 -19.02 0.46 -31.17
C PHE A 96 -17.71 1.12 -31.60
N GLY A 97 -16.60 0.85 -30.92
CA GLY A 97 -15.35 1.59 -31.10
C GLY A 97 -14.75 1.44 -32.50
N ASN A 98 -14.85 0.25 -33.10
CA ASN A 98 -14.29 0.01 -34.44
C ASN A 98 -15.02 0.85 -35.50
N ASP A 99 -16.35 0.86 -35.47
CA ASP A 99 -17.18 1.60 -36.42
C ASP A 99 -17.06 3.12 -36.22
N MET A 100 -16.97 3.58 -34.97
CA MET A 100 -16.75 5.01 -34.68
C MET A 100 -15.37 5.51 -35.09
N LEU A 101 -14.34 4.66 -35.00
CA LEU A 101 -12.95 5.04 -35.31
C LEU A 101 -12.59 4.82 -36.79
N ALA A 102 -13.34 4.01 -37.53
CA ALA A 102 -13.16 3.75 -38.95
C ALA A 102 -13.02 5.01 -39.84
N PRO A 103 -13.79 6.10 -39.67
CA PRO A 103 -13.63 7.30 -40.50
C PRO A 103 -12.39 8.14 -40.19
N PHE A 104 -11.66 7.85 -39.11
CA PHE A 104 -10.51 8.65 -38.69
C PHE A 104 -9.18 8.14 -39.29
N PRO A 105 -8.21 9.05 -39.52
CA PRO A 105 -6.85 8.68 -39.91
C PRO A 105 -6.20 7.67 -38.95
N GLU A 106 -5.32 6.83 -39.48
CA GLU A 106 -4.58 5.80 -38.73
C GLU A 106 -3.89 6.34 -37.47
N ARG A 107 -3.31 7.54 -37.54
CA ARG A 107 -2.68 8.19 -36.38
C ARG A 107 -3.65 8.41 -35.22
N ILE A 108 -4.90 8.79 -35.50
CA ILE A 108 -5.93 9.00 -34.48
C ILE A 108 -6.37 7.65 -33.90
N ARG A 109 -6.52 6.63 -34.75
CA ARG A 109 -6.85 5.26 -34.34
C ARG A 109 -5.76 4.67 -33.42
N ALA A 110 -4.49 4.89 -33.75
CA ALA A 110 -3.34 4.47 -32.96
C ALA A 110 -3.32 5.12 -31.57
N VAL A 111 -3.55 6.44 -31.50
CA VAL A 111 -3.68 7.16 -30.21
C VAL A 111 -4.85 6.61 -29.40
N ALA A 112 -6.01 6.40 -30.04
CA ALA A 112 -7.20 5.86 -29.38
C ALA A 112 -6.94 4.45 -28.81
N ALA A 113 -6.26 3.58 -29.56
CA ALA A 113 -5.86 2.26 -29.10
C ALA A 113 -4.90 2.34 -27.89
N ALA A 114 -3.91 3.22 -27.93
CA ALA A 114 -2.98 3.42 -26.80
C ALA A 114 -3.71 3.90 -25.54
N LEU A 115 -4.66 4.83 -25.68
CA LEU A 115 -5.50 5.31 -24.60
C LEU A 115 -6.41 4.21 -24.05
N GLN A 116 -6.99 3.38 -24.92
CA GLN A 116 -7.83 2.26 -24.52
C GLN A 116 -7.05 1.21 -23.73
N LEU A 117 -5.84 0.86 -24.17
CA LEU A 117 -4.95 -0.07 -23.47
C LEU A 117 -4.53 0.47 -22.10
N ALA A 118 -4.23 1.77 -22.00
CA ALA A 118 -3.95 2.43 -20.72
C ALA A 118 -5.20 2.52 -19.82
N ALA A 119 -6.40 2.64 -20.41
CA ALA A 119 -7.64 2.71 -19.64
C ALA A 119 -7.96 1.40 -18.89
N ILE A 120 -7.52 0.25 -19.40
CA ILE A 120 -7.75 -1.07 -18.77
C ILE A 120 -7.22 -1.14 -17.32
N PRO A 121 -5.92 -0.94 -17.06
CA PRO A 121 -5.39 -0.98 -15.68
C PRO A 121 -5.90 0.20 -14.84
N ALA A 122 -6.16 1.37 -15.43
CA ALA A 122 -6.78 2.48 -14.72
C ALA A 122 -8.17 2.09 -14.18
N ALA A 123 -9.02 1.52 -15.05
CA ALA A 123 -10.34 1.04 -14.71
C ALA A 123 -10.28 -0.09 -13.69
N GLY A 124 -9.39 -1.07 -13.88
CA GLY A 124 -9.19 -2.15 -12.93
C GLY A 124 -8.87 -1.63 -11.53
N TRP A 125 -7.97 -0.65 -11.41
CA TRP A 125 -7.62 -0.07 -10.12
C TRP A 125 -8.76 0.74 -9.49
N ILE A 126 -9.53 1.48 -10.30
CA ILE A 126 -10.70 2.22 -9.85
C ILE A 126 -11.78 1.26 -9.34
N TRP A 127 -12.09 0.20 -10.08
CA TRP A 127 -13.06 -0.81 -9.65
C TRP A 127 -12.62 -1.56 -8.38
N LEU A 128 -11.33 -1.90 -8.26
CA LEU A 128 -10.77 -2.48 -7.03
C LEU A 128 -10.89 -1.50 -5.84
N GLY A 129 -10.62 -0.21 -6.06
CA GLY A 129 -10.82 0.83 -5.06
C GLY A 129 -12.29 0.95 -4.62
N LEU A 130 -13.22 0.85 -5.55
CA LEU A 130 -14.66 0.87 -5.26
C LEU A 130 -15.08 -0.38 -4.48
N LEU A 131 -14.62 -1.56 -4.90
CA LEU A 131 -14.88 -2.82 -4.21
C LEU A 131 -14.39 -2.75 -2.77
N SER A 132 -13.17 -2.25 -2.53
CA SER A 132 -12.64 -2.03 -1.17
C SER A 132 -13.55 -1.15 -0.33
N ARG A 133 -14.12 -0.06 -0.87
CA ARG A 133 -15.08 0.79 -0.16
C ARG A 133 -16.38 0.06 0.17
N VAL A 134 -16.87 -0.79 -0.73
CA VAL A 134 -18.08 -1.59 -0.52
C VAL A 134 -17.83 -2.64 0.57
N THR A 135 -16.72 -3.36 0.49
CA THR A 135 -16.31 -4.34 1.51
C THR A 135 -16.14 -3.68 2.88
N ASP A 136 -15.53 -2.50 2.95
CA ASP A 136 -15.40 -1.72 4.18
C ASP A 136 -16.77 -1.29 4.74
N ALA A 137 -17.71 -0.89 3.89
CA ALA A 137 -19.05 -0.49 4.31
C ALA A 137 -19.84 -1.69 4.88
N LEU A 138 -19.75 -2.85 4.22
CA LEU A 138 -20.38 -4.09 4.65
C LEU A 138 -19.78 -4.58 5.97
N THR A 139 -18.46 -4.63 6.09
CA THR A 139 -17.78 -5.03 7.33
C THR A 139 -18.07 -4.05 8.48
N ARG A 140 -18.18 -2.75 8.23
CA ARG A 140 -18.63 -1.78 9.26
C ARG A 140 -20.06 -2.05 9.73
N ARG A 141 -20.96 -2.43 8.82
CA ARG A 141 -22.35 -2.77 9.16
C ARG A 141 -22.43 -4.04 10.00
N GLU A 142 -21.61 -5.05 9.70
CA GLU A 142 -21.50 -6.28 10.48
C GLU A 142 -20.81 -6.07 11.82
N ALA A 143 -19.76 -5.25 11.86
CA ALA A 143 -19.03 -4.90 13.09
C ALA A 143 -19.93 -4.21 14.11
N LYS A 144 -20.95 -3.45 13.69
CA LYS A 144 -21.95 -2.88 14.62
C LYS A 144 -22.77 -3.94 15.37
N LYS A 145 -22.82 -5.18 14.87
CA LYS A 145 -23.58 -6.29 15.49
C LYS A 145 -22.75 -7.13 16.45
N ARG A 146 -21.43 -6.94 16.51
CA ARG A 146 -20.50 -7.69 17.37
C ARG A 146 -19.80 -6.72 18.33
N PRO A 147 -19.44 -7.12 19.55
CA PRO A 147 -18.59 -6.30 20.40
C PRO A 147 -17.28 -6.00 19.65
N ALA A 148 -16.94 -4.71 19.54
CA ALA A 148 -15.78 -4.28 18.78
C ALA A 148 -14.51 -4.84 19.42
N PRO A 149 -13.59 -5.47 18.66
CA PRO A 149 -12.31 -5.88 19.18
C PRO A 149 -11.57 -4.65 19.74
N VAL A 150 -10.98 -4.80 20.93
CA VAL A 150 -10.35 -3.67 21.63
C VAL A 150 -8.87 -3.62 21.24
N PRO A 151 -8.31 -2.44 20.91
CA PRO A 151 -6.88 -2.32 20.68
C PRO A 151 -6.08 -2.65 21.95
N PRO A 152 -4.79 -3.01 21.83
CA PRO A 152 -3.92 -3.09 22.99
C PRO A 152 -3.85 -1.73 23.69
N GLU A 153 -3.81 -1.74 25.01
CA GLU A 153 -3.75 -0.52 25.81
C GLU A 153 -2.41 -0.39 26.52
N TRP A 154 -2.03 0.85 26.83
CA TRP A 154 -0.87 1.11 27.66
C TRP A 154 -1.21 0.80 29.11
N GLU A 155 -0.54 -0.18 29.67
CA GLU A 155 -0.57 -0.48 31.10
C GLU A 155 0.54 0.32 31.80
N ARG A 156 0.31 0.69 33.05
CA ARG A 156 1.39 1.18 33.91
C ARG A 156 2.28 0.00 34.28
N GLU A 157 3.60 0.20 34.25
CA GLU A 157 4.52 -0.85 34.67
C GLU A 157 4.42 -1.08 36.19
N GLU A 158 4.61 -2.32 36.64
CA GLU A 158 4.45 -2.72 38.05
C GLU A 158 5.37 -1.93 39.00
N ASN A 159 6.57 -1.58 38.53
CA ASN A 159 7.54 -0.78 39.29
C ASN A 159 7.24 0.74 39.23
N ALA A 160 6.10 1.14 38.66
CA ALA A 160 5.70 2.52 38.36
C ALA A 160 6.65 3.31 37.43
N ASP A 161 7.75 2.69 36.98
CA ASP A 161 8.78 3.22 36.10
C ASP A 161 8.38 3.13 34.62
N GLY A 162 7.23 3.71 34.28
CA GLY A 162 6.84 3.85 32.88
C GLY A 162 5.55 3.13 32.50
N SER A 163 5.47 2.75 31.22
CA SER A 163 4.27 2.15 30.62
C SER A 163 4.68 1.11 29.63
N ARG A 164 3.94 0.01 29.65
CA ARG A 164 4.13 -1.15 28.79
C ARG A 164 2.89 -1.37 27.94
N VAL A 165 3.09 -1.91 26.75
CA VAL A 165 2.02 -2.44 25.91
C VAL A 165 2.39 -3.85 25.48
N ARG A 166 1.45 -4.77 25.61
CA ARG A 166 1.56 -6.15 25.13
C ARG A 166 0.76 -6.29 23.85
N PHE A 167 1.37 -6.84 22.81
CA PHE A 167 0.72 -7.04 21.52
C PHE A 167 1.27 -8.27 20.80
N PRO A 168 0.47 -8.92 19.95
CA PRO A 168 0.95 -9.95 19.04
C PRO A 168 1.81 -9.32 17.94
N GLY A 169 3.00 -9.86 17.71
CA GLY A 169 3.91 -9.32 16.69
C GLY A 169 4.72 -10.40 15.98
N ILE A 170 5.12 -10.13 14.76
CA ILE A 170 6.01 -10.99 13.97
C ILE A 170 7.37 -10.30 13.88
N PRO A 171 8.45 -10.84 14.48
CA PRO A 171 9.79 -10.29 14.31
C PRO A 171 10.28 -10.54 12.89
N LEU A 172 10.15 -9.54 12.03
CA LEU A 172 10.45 -9.65 10.61
C LEU A 172 10.91 -8.31 10.06
N ARG A 173 12.10 -8.29 9.43
CA ARG A 173 12.60 -7.11 8.72
C ARG A 173 11.72 -6.77 7.54
N MET A 174 11.47 -5.47 7.32
CA MET A 174 10.63 -5.00 6.21
C MET A 174 11.19 -5.44 4.84
N ARG A 175 12.52 -5.45 4.68
CA ARG A 175 13.17 -5.94 3.44
C ARG A 175 12.83 -7.38 3.12
N VAL A 176 12.72 -8.24 4.14
CA VAL A 176 12.37 -9.66 3.97
C VAL A 176 10.90 -9.79 3.59
N LEU A 177 10.01 -9.03 4.24
CA LEU A 177 8.59 -9.01 3.87
C LEU A 177 8.40 -8.53 2.43
N THR A 178 9.02 -7.41 2.05
CA THR A 178 8.96 -6.87 0.69
C THR A 178 9.53 -7.85 -0.32
N GLY A 179 10.69 -8.46 -0.04
CA GLY A 179 11.29 -9.47 -0.90
C GLY A 179 10.37 -10.67 -1.10
N ALA A 180 9.75 -11.18 -0.04
CA ALA A 180 8.80 -12.29 -0.13
C ALA A 180 7.58 -11.94 -1.01
N ILE A 181 7.01 -10.73 -0.84
CA ILE A 181 5.89 -10.27 -1.68
C ILE A 181 6.31 -10.18 -3.15
N VAL A 182 7.48 -9.60 -3.45
CA VAL A 182 8.00 -9.49 -4.82
C VAL A 182 8.20 -10.87 -5.43
N VAL A 183 8.85 -11.79 -4.72
CA VAL A 183 9.08 -13.16 -5.19
C VAL A 183 7.76 -13.87 -5.46
N ILE A 184 6.79 -13.78 -4.56
CA ILE A 184 5.46 -14.38 -4.74
C ILE A 184 4.78 -13.82 -6.00
N VAL A 185 4.77 -12.50 -6.17
CA VAL A 185 4.15 -11.85 -7.33
C VAL A 185 4.84 -12.28 -8.62
N VAL A 186 6.18 -12.33 -8.65
CA VAL A 186 6.93 -12.74 -9.85
C VAL A 186 6.68 -14.21 -10.16
N VAL A 187 6.82 -15.11 -9.19
CA VAL A 187 6.70 -16.56 -9.42
C VAL A 187 5.28 -16.94 -9.81
N PHE A 188 4.27 -16.52 -9.05
CA PHE A 188 2.88 -16.88 -9.35
C PHE A 188 2.29 -16.05 -10.49
N GLY A 189 2.78 -14.82 -10.71
CA GLY A 189 2.45 -14.03 -11.89
C GLY A 189 2.95 -14.70 -13.17
N LEU A 190 4.25 -14.99 -13.25
CA LEU A 190 4.84 -15.70 -14.39
C LEU A 190 4.24 -17.09 -14.57
N GLY A 191 4.09 -17.85 -13.48
CA GLY A 191 3.46 -19.17 -13.52
C GLY A 191 2.02 -19.11 -14.02
N GLY A 192 1.24 -18.12 -13.58
CA GLY A 192 -0.11 -17.88 -14.07
C GLY A 192 -0.14 -17.51 -15.55
N THR A 193 0.79 -16.66 -16.02
CA THR A 193 0.93 -16.33 -17.44
C THR A 193 1.29 -17.56 -18.28
N LEU A 194 2.27 -18.35 -17.86
CA LEU A 194 2.65 -19.58 -18.55
C LEU A 194 1.51 -20.59 -18.59
N LEU A 195 0.72 -20.69 -17.51
CA LEU A 195 -0.47 -21.53 -17.46
C LEU A 195 -1.51 -21.05 -18.49
N LEU A 196 -1.77 -19.74 -18.58
CA LEU A 196 -2.70 -19.20 -19.57
C LEU A 196 -2.23 -19.46 -21.01
N ILE A 197 -0.93 -19.35 -21.27
CA ILE A 197 -0.36 -19.67 -22.59
C ILE A 197 -0.47 -21.16 -22.89
N ALA A 198 -0.14 -22.03 -21.92
CA ALA A 198 -0.18 -23.48 -22.10
C ALA A 198 -1.61 -24.03 -22.29
N PHE A 199 -2.61 -23.35 -21.74
CA PHE A 199 -4.03 -23.73 -21.83
C PHE A 199 -4.85 -22.75 -22.68
N ASP A 200 -4.23 -22.11 -23.68
CA ASP A 200 -4.86 -21.07 -24.50
C ASP A 200 -6.20 -21.52 -25.11
N ASP A 201 -6.27 -22.74 -25.66
CA ASP A 201 -7.51 -23.31 -26.20
C ASP A 201 -8.66 -23.35 -25.19
N ILE A 202 -8.37 -23.66 -23.92
CA ILE A 202 -9.35 -23.69 -22.84
C ILE A 202 -9.78 -22.26 -22.48
N VAL A 203 -8.81 -21.34 -22.39
CA VAL A 203 -9.05 -19.93 -22.08
C VAL A 203 -9.94 -19.29 -23.14
N LEU A 204 -9.68 -19.55 -24.42
CA LEU A 204 -10.47 -19.04 -25.54
C LEU A 204 -11.91 -19.58 -25.50
N ARG A 205 -12.10 -20.86 -25.15
CA ARG A 205 -13.44 -21.48 -25.05
C ARG A 205 -14.23 -21.01 -23.83
N MET A 206 -13.58 -20.84 -22.68
CA MET A 206 -14.23 -20.39 -21.43
C MET A 206 -14.46 -18.88 -21.42
N GLY A 207 -13.75 -18.14 -22.27
CA GLY A 207 -13.72 -16.69 -22.30
C GLY A 207 -12.83 -16.09 -21.21
N ALA A 208 -12.16 -14.98 -21.54
CA ALA A 208 -11.18 -14.33 -20.68
C ALA A 208 -11.69 -14.01 -19.26
N ARG A 209 -12.99 -13.66 -19.12
CA ARG A 209 -13.59 -13.33 -17.81
C ARG A 209 -13.55 -14.51 -16.84
N VAL A 210 -13.90 -15.70 -17.31
CA VAL A 210 -13.94 -16.90 -16.46
C VAL A 210 -12.52 -17.35 -16.12
N ALA A 211 -11.60 -17.25 -17.08
CA ALA A 211 -10.18 -17.55 -16.87
C ALA A 211 -9.56 -16.66 -15.76
N ILE A 212 -9.82 -15.35 -15.78
CA ILE A 212 -9.34 -14.42 -14.74
C ILE A 212 -9.87 -14.79 -13.35
N ILE A 213 -11.17 -15.12 -13.25
CA ILE A 213 -11.79 -15.53 -11.98
C ILE A 213 -11.14 -16.83 -11.47
N LEU A 214 -10.95 -17.82 -12.35
CA LEU A 214 -10.28 -19.08 -12.01
C LEU A 214 -8.86 -18.87 -11.54
N VAL A 215 -8.06 -18.06 -12.23
CA VAL A 215 -6.69 -17.72 -11.80
C VAL A 215 -6.73 -17.05 -10.41
N GLY A 216 -7.66 -16.13 -10.17
CA GLY A 216 -7.83 -15.50 -8.87
C GLY A 216 -8.15 -16.50 -7.75
N ILE A 217 -9.08 -17.41 -7.99
CA ILE A 217 -9.55 -18.38 -6.98
C ILE A 217 -8.57 -19.52 -6.77
N VAL A 218 -7.96 -20.05 -7.84
CA VAL A 218 -7.13 -21.26 -7.79
C VAL A 218 -5.67 -20.92 -7.47
N ILE A 219 -5.20 -19.73 -7.86
CA ILE A 219 -3.81 -19.33 -7.65
C ILE A 219 -3.73 -18.24 -6.58
N ALA A 220 -4.31 -17.07 -6.82
CA ALA A 220 -4.05 -15.91 -5.96
C ALA A 220 -4.56 -16.11 -4.53
N LEU A 221 -5.77 -16.65 -4.36
CA LEU A 221 -6.37 -16.86 -3.04
C LEU A 221 -5.61 -17.91 -2.20
N PRO A 222 -5.28 -19.11 -2.70
CA PRO A 222 -4.47 -20.07 -1.97
C PRO A 222 -3.09 -19.54 -1.60
N VAL A 223 -2.43 -18.84 -2.53
CA VAL A 223 -1.13 -18.22 -2.28
C VAL A 223 -1.22 -17.19 -1.16
N TYR A 224 -2.22 -16.30 -1.20
CA TYR A 224 -2.47 -15.33 -0.16
C TYR A 224 -2.79 -16.00 1.20
N ALA A 225 -3.60 -17.05 1.20
CA ALA A 225 -3.97 -17.79 2.39
C ALA A 225 -2.75 -18.50 3.01
N VAL A 226 -1.93 -19.17 2.21
CA VAL A 226 -0.69 -19.83 2.65
C VAL A 226 0.29 -18.80 3.19
N PHE A 227 0.53 -17.70 2.47
CA PHE A 227 1.41 -16.63 2.92
C PHE A 227 0.96 -16.06 4.27
N THR A 228 -0.33 -15.73 4.39
CA THR A 228 -0.92 -15.21 5.63
C THR A 228 -0.83 -16.23 6.76
N ALA A 229 -1.08 -17.51 6.48
CA ALA A 229 -0.98 -18.58 7.48
C ALA A 229 0.46 -18.76 7.96
N VAL A 230 1.45 -18.75 7.05
CA VAL A 230 2.87 -18.83 7.39
C VAL A 230 3.30 -17.66 8.26
N LEU A 231 2.90 -16.44 7.92
CA LEU A 231 3.18 -15.26 8.74
C LEU A 231 2.51 -15.35 10.12
N ARG A 232 1.22 -15.70 10.16
CA ARG A 232 0.47 -15.82 11.42
C ARG A 232 1.00 -16.92 12.33
N ARG A 233 1.54 -18.00 11.79
CA ARG A 233 2.23 -19.05 12.57
C ARG A 233 3.51 -18.55 13.27
N ARG A 234 4.11 -17.47 12.78
CA ARG A 234 5.30 -16.83 13.38
C ARG A 234 4.96 -15.73 14.40
N THR A 235 3.68 -15.58 14.74
CA THR A 235 3.25 -14.60 15.74
C THR A 235 3.85 -14.95 17.11
N LYS A 236 4.52 -13.98 17.72
CA LYS A 236 5.02 -14.05 19.10
C LYS A 236 4.31 -13.02 19.97
N ALA A 237 4.29 -13.26 21.28
CA ALA A 237 3.93 -12.24 22.24
C ALA A 237 5.08 -11.23 22.32
N CYS A 238 4.78 -9.96 22.05
CA CYS A 238 5.73 -8.88 22.13
C CYS A 238 5.31 -7.88 23.21
N THR A 239 6.29 -7.33 23.91
CA THR A 239 6.07 -6.25 24.87
C THR A 239 6.99 -5.09 24.52
N VAL A 240 6.44 -3.88 24.50
CA VAL A 240 7.25 -2.66 24.46
C VAL A 240 6.97 -1.88 25.73
N ALA A 241 8.01 -1.54 26.47
CA ALA A 241 7.92 -0.67 27.63
C ALA A 241 8.82 0.56 27.45
N PHE A 242 8.27 1.73 27.77
CA PHE A 242 9.00 2.98 27.85
C PHE A 242 9.17 3.34 29.32
N GLY A 243 10.40 3.18 29.82
CA GLY A 243 10.82 3.59 31.14
C GLY A 243 11.14 5.08 31.22
N ASN A 244 11.83 5.49 32.28
CA ASN A 244 12.27 6.87 32.46
C ASN A 244 13.32 7.33 31.46
N ASP A 245 14.33 6.50 31.20
CA ASP A 245 15.47 6.79 30.34
C ASP A 245 15.78 5.67 29.34
N GLU A 246 14.94 4.63 29.27
CA GLU A 246 15.16 3.46 28.43
C GLU A 246 13.89 2.91 27.77
N LEU A 247 14.12 2.21 26.67
CA LEU A 247 13.17 1.43 25.91
C LEU A 247 13.48 -0.05 26.15
N ARG A 248 12.51 -0.80 26.67
CA ARG A 248 12.58 -2.25 26.81
C ARG A 248 11.70 -2.90 25.75
N LEU A 249 12.28 -3.80 24.97
CA LEU A 249 11.59 -4.52 23.91
C LEU A 249 11.72 -6.02 24.12
N SER A 250 10.61 -6.70 24.43
CA SER A 250 10.57 -8.15 24.59
C SER A 250 9.88 -8.80 23.39
N VAL A 251 10.49 -9.87 22.85
CA VAL A 251 9.99 -10.66 21.72
C VAL A 251 10.10 -12.14 22.05
N GLY A 252 8.98 -12.74 22.49
CA GLY A 252 9.04 -14.06 23.12
C GLY A 252 9.95 -14.00 24.35
N ASP A 253 10.98 -14.85 24.39
CA ASP A 253 11.88 -14.97 25.54
C ASP A 253 13.08 -14.01 25.52
N HIS A 254 13.26 -13.24 24.44
CA HIS A 254 14.36 -12.28 24.32
C HIS A 254 13.90 -10.89 24.72
N THR A 255 14.69 -10.20 25.55
CA THR A 255 14.45 -8.80 25.93
C THR A 255 15.67 -7.96 25.61
N ASP A 256 15.47 -6.94 24.77
CA ASP A 256 16.45 -5.93 24.41
C ASP A 256 16.16 -4.66 25.25
N VAL A 257 17.19 -4.08 25.86
CA VAL A 257 17.09 -2.82 26.64
C VAL A 257 17.99 -1.77 26.01
N ILE A 258 17.41 -0.62 25.63
CA ILE A 258 18.10 0.45 24.90
C ILE A 258 17.84 1.75 25.64
N ARG A 259 18.90 2.37 26.17
CA ARG A 259 18.80 3.71 26.76
C ARG A 259 18.45 4.73 25.67
N PHE A 260 17.63 5.73 25.98
CA PHE A 260 17.24 6.77 25.03
C PHE A 260 18.42 7.53 24.45
N ARG A 261 19.51 7.64 25.21
CA ARG A 261 20.78 8.24 24.74
C ARG A 261 21.48 7.42 23.65
N ASP A 262 21.27 6.11 23.64
CA ASP A 262 21.86 5.17 22.69
C ASP A 262 20.85 4.79 21.58
N LEU A 263 19.64 5.35 21.62
CA LEU A 263 18.60 5.16 20.62
C LEU A 263 18.87 6.06 19.41
N GLU A 264 18.92 5.44 18.23
CA GLU A 264 19.20 6.10 16.95
C GLU A 264 17.92 6.27 16.12
N HIS A 265 17.06 5.25 16.13
CA HIS A 265 15.84 5.22 15.33
C HIS A 265 14.70 4.54 16.08
N LEU A 266 13.53 5.18 16.07
CA LEU A 266 12.26 4.56 16.48
C LEU A 266 11.17 4.92 15.48
N LEU A 267 10.60 3.93 14.80
CA LEU A 267 9.40 4.07 14.00
C LEU A 267 8.23 3.40 14.72
N TRP A 268 7.12 4.11 14.86
CA TRP A 268 5.88 3.60 15.42
C TRP A 268 4.73 3.83 14.46
N ARG A 269 4.16 2.74 13.92
CA ARG A 269 3.00 2.77 13.03
C ARG A 269 1.82 2.04 13.65
N THR A 270 0.74 2.77 13.89
CA THR A 270 -0.40 2.29 14.70
C THR A 270 -1.32 1.31 13.97
N ARG A 271 -1.62 1.58 12.70
CA ARG A 271 -2.69 0.91 11.95
C ARG A 271 -2.23 0.32 10.62
N SER A 272 -3.11 -0.45 9.98
CA SER A 272 -2.95 -1.24 8.74
C SER A 272 -2.19 -2.57 8.91
N ASP A 273 -2.17 -3.39 7.87
CA ASP A 273 -1.35 -4.60 7.76
C ASP A 273 0.15 -4.32 7.98
N HIS A 274 0.59 -3.07 7.77
CA HIS A 274 1.95 -2.65 8.05
C HIS A 274 2.13 -1.96 9.41
N ALA A 275 1.15 -2.04 10.33
CA ALA A 275 1.33 -1.61 11.71
C ALA A 275 2.56 -2.31 12.29
N ARG A 276 3.51 -1.52 12.79
CA ARG A 276 4.83 -2.03 13.16
C ARG A 276 5.59 -1.07 14.05
N ILE A 277 6.59 -1.63 14.73
CA ILE A 277 7.64 -0.92 15.41
C ILE A 277 8.99 -1.25 14.76
N GLU A 278 9.81 -0.23 14.51
CA GLU A 278 11.22 -0.40 14.17
C GLU A 278 12.06 0.29 15.23
N VAL A 279 13.09 -0.38 15.74
CA VAL A 279 13.97 0.13 16.78
C VAL A 279 15.42 -0.11 16.36
N ARG A 280 16.23 0.94 16.38
CA ARG A 280 17.69 0.85 16.20
C ARG A 280 18.42 1.64 17.29
N GLY A 281 19.42 1.02 17.90
CA GLY A 281 20.29 1.64 18.89
C GLY A 281 21.02 0.60 19.74
N ALA A 282 22.16 0.96 20.31
CA ALA A 282 22.96 0.08 21.18
C ALA A 282 23.25 -1.32 20.57
N GLY A 283 23.51 -1.41 19.26
CA GLY A 283 23.75 -2.68 18.56
C GLY A 283 22.49 -3.50 18.25
N VAL A 284 21.31 -3.02 18.63
CA VAL A 284 20.01 -3.63 18.34
C VAL A 284 19.44 -3.04 17.05
N ASP A 285 19.00 -3.88 16.12
CA ASP A 285 18.18 -3.50 14.96
C ASP A 285 17.01 -4.49 14.84
N ARG A 286 15.82 -4.05 15.25
CA ARG A 286 14.61 -4.87 15.34
C ARG A 286 13.46 -4.23 14.58
N THR A 287 12.74 -5.07 13.83
CA THR A 287 11.45 -4.73 13.25
C THR A 287 10.42 -5.76 13.69
N ILE A 288 9.29 -5.30 14.20
CA ILE A 288 8.19 -6.16 14.62
C ILE A 288 6.91 -5.68 13.95
N ILE A 289 6.28 -6.58 13.20
CA ILE A 289 5.06 -6.30 12.45
C ILE A 289 3.87 -6.79 13.27
N ALA A 290 3.02 -5.86 13.71
CA ALA A 290 1.79 -6.15 14.43
C ALA A 290 0.62 -6.42 13.46
N GLY A 291 0.51 -5.65 12.38
CA GLY A 291 -0.68 -5.67 11.50
C GLY A 291 -0.98 -7.01 10.82
N LEU A 292 0.05 -7.83 10.58
CA LEU A 292 -0.08 -9.17 9.99
C LEU A 292 -0.09 -10.30 11.03
N ALA A 293 0.13 -9.98 12.30
CA ALA A 293 0.13 -10.96 13.38
C ALA A 293 -1.27 -11.53 13.61
N LYS A 294 -1.36 -12.73 14.20
CA LYS A 294 -2.65 -13.30 14.61
C LYS A 294 -3.11 -12.60 15.89
N PRO A 295 -4.21 -11.82 15.87
CA PRO A 295 -4.71 -11.21 17.10
C PRO A 295 -5.34 -12.26 18.03
N PRO A 296 -5.23 -12.08 19.36
CA PRO A 296 -6.05 -12.79 20.32
C PRO A 296 -7.55 -12.56 20.07
N ALA A 297 -8.39 -13.47 20.54
CA ALA A 297 -9.85 -13.30 20.46
C ALA A 297 -10.26 -11.97 21.15
N GLY A 298 -11.09 -11.18 20.48
CA GLY A 298 -11.58 -9.90 21.00
C GLY A 298 -10.56 -8.76 21.00
N ARG A 299 -9.36 -8.93 20.43
CA ARG A 299 -8.34 -7.88 20.28
C ARG A 299 -8.07 -7.56 18.82
N THR A 300 -7.59 -6.34 18.54
CA THR A 300 -7.07 -5.99 17.21
C THR A 300 -5.57 -6.28 17.11
N ALA A 301 -5.06 -6.36 15.87
CA ALA A 301 -3.63 -6.48 15.57
C ALA A 301 -2.96 -5.09 15.38
N GLU A 302 -3.51 -4.05 16.01
CA GLU A 302 -3.03 -2.67 15.92
C GLU A 302 -2.07 -2.34 17.08
N LEU A 303 -1.33 -1.24 16.94
CA LEU A 303 -0.55 -0.66 18.03
C LEU A 303 -1.27 0.59 18.57
N PRO A 304 -1.31 0.79 19.91
CA PRO A 304 -1.89 2.00 20.48
C PRO A 304 -1.09 3.24 20.09
N VAL A 305 -1.73 4.40 20.22
CA VAL A 305 -1.04 5.69 20.07
C VAL A 305 0.04 5.82 21.15
N LEU A 306 1.21 6.34 20.79
CA LEU A 306 2.30 6.57 21.75
C LEU A 306 1.86 7.54 22.87
N PRO A 307 2.22 7.29 24.14
CA PRO A 307 1.91 8.20 25.24
C PRO A 307 2.62 9.55 25.06
N ARG A 308 1.94 10.66 25.36
CA ARG A 308 2.49 12.03 25.20
C ARG A 308 3.85 12.23 25.89
N ARG A 309 4.04 11.61 27.06
CA ARG A 309 5.30 11.68 27.81
C ARG A 309 6.50 11.07 27.08
N VAL A 310 6.27 10.06 26.22
CA VAL A 310 7.35 9.42 25.44
C VAL A 310 7.91 10.41 24.43
N PHE A 311 7.05 11.21 23.79
CA PHE A 311 7.50 12.27 22.87
C PHE A 311 8.47 13.23 23.58
N ARG A 312 8.06 13.78 24.72
CA ARG A 312 8.88 14.71 25.49
C ARG A 312 10.22 14.09 25.92
N ARG A 313 10.22 12.84 26.37
CA ARG A 313 11.44 12.14 26.81
C ARG A 313 12.42 11.90 25.66
N LEU A 314 11.92 11.49 24.49
CA LEU A 314 12.76 11.26 23.32
C LEU A 314 13.31 12.56 22.75
N GLU A 315 12.51 13.64 22.72
CA GLU A 315 12.96 14.97 22.33
C GLU A 315 14.06 15.49 23.29
N LEU A 316 13.88 15.33 24.61
CA LEU A 316 14.91 15.66 25.62
C LEU A 316 16.17 14.80 25.48
N ALA A 317 16.06 13.58 24.97
CA ALA A 317 17.21 12.71 24.68
C ALA A 317 17.92 13.06 23.36
N GLY A 318 17.48 14.12 22.67
CA GLY A 318 18.09 14.62 21.43
C GLY A 318 17.50 14.03 20.14
N MET A 319 16.35 13.36 20.20
CA MET A 319 15.71 12.79 19.01
C MET A 319 14.84 13.83 18.29
N THR A 320 14.92 13.83 16.96
CA THR A 320 14.05 14.63 16.09
C THR A 320 12.79 13.87 15.73
N LEU A 321 11.65 14.54 15.80
CA LEU A 321 10.33 13.95 15.54
C LEU A 321 9.87 14.27 14.11
N THR A 322 9.54 13.22 13.35
CA THR A 322 8.83 13.32 12.09
C THR A 322 7.46 12.63 12.19
N ARG A 323 6.38 13.36 11.87
CA ARG A 323 5.02 12.80 11.82
C ARG A 323 4.51 12.75 10.38
N SER A 324 3.86 11.64 10.04
CA SER A 324 3.10 11.56 8.79
C SER A 324 1.86 12.44 8.84
N ARG A 325 1.34 12.86 7.67
CA ARG A 325 0.14 13.71 7.55
C ARG A 325 -1.12 13.15 8.23
N ARG A 326 -1.23 11.83 8.36
CA ARG A 326 -2.36 11.16 9.03
C ARG A 326 -2.07 10.82 10.50
N ALA A 327 -0.91 11.20 11.03
CA ALA A 327 -0.43 10.86 12.37
C ALA A 327 -0.36 9.35 12.70
N ASP A 328 -0.62 8.47 11.73
CA ASP A 328 -0.58 7.01 11.88
C ASP A 328 0.84 6.46 11.96
N VAL A 329 1.82 7.26 11.51
CA VAL A 329 3.25 6.95 11.57
C VAL A 329 3.96 8.09 12.28
N VAL A 330 4.69 7.71 13.32
CA VAL A 330 5.57 8.57 14.11
C VAL A 330 6.98 8.01 13.98
N THR A 331 7.95 8.87 13.64
CA THR A 331 9.35 8.49 13.52
C THR A 331 10.19 9.41 14.38
N PHE A 332 11.07 8.84 15.19
CA PHE A 332 12.11 9.54 15.93
C PHE A 332 13.46 9.14 15.35
N GLN A 333 14.30 10.13 15.06
CA GLN A 333 15.66 9.92 14.54
C GLN A 333 16.65 10.81 15.26
N ARG A 334 17.80 10.25 15.60
CA ARG A 334 18.94 11.04 16.07
C ARG A 334 19.59 11.77 14.87
N PRO A 335 19.94 13.06 15.01
CA PRO A 335 20.59 13.85 13.95
C PRO A 335 21.90 13.26 13.45
#